data_AF-A0A3Q3KYC8-F1
#
_entry.id   AF-A0A3Q3KYC8-F1
#
_cell.length_a   1.000
_cell.length_b   1.000
_cell.length_c   1.000
_cell.angle_alpha   90.00
_cell.angle_beta   90.00
_cell.angle_gamma   90.00
#
_symmetry.space_group_name_H-M   'P 1'
#
loop_
_entity.id
_entity.type
_entity.pdbx_description
1 polymer ?
#
loop_
_entity_poly.entity_id
_entity_poly.type
_entity_poly.pdbx_seq_one_letter_code
_entity_poly.pdbx_strand_id
1 'polypeptide(L)'
;MSEPSVADTRGLEELKMAPQLKIEDRGFFRGLGFKTNLPIFKLKDSCVRRRYSDFEWLKNELERDSKIVVPTLPSKALKRQLPFRADEGLFEEAFIEERRSGLEQFINKIAGHPLAQNERCLHMFLQEESIDRNYIPGKVRL
;
A
#
# COMPACT_ATOMS: atom_id res chain seq x y z
N MET A 1 -32.42 -35.60 4.97
CA MET A 1 -30.99 -35.45 5.34
C MET A 1 -30.37 -34.54 4.28
N SER A 2 -30.64 -33.24 4.33
CA SER A 2 -29.96 -32.18 5.10
C SER A 2 -28.99 -31.44 4.18
N GLU A 3 -29.38 -30.21 3.81
CA GLU A 3 -28.56 -29.23 3.09
C GLU A 3 -27.22 -28.97 3.80
N PRO A 4 -26.17 -28.62 3.06
CA PRO A 4 -25.16 -27.67 3.52
C PRO A 4 -25.44 -26.33 2.82
N SER A 5 -26.07 -25.40 3.54
CA SER A 5 -25.42 -24.34 4.31
C SER A 5 -24.77 -23.31 3.39
N VAL A 6 -25.52 -22.21 3.24
CA VAL A 6 -25.11 -20.92 2.70
C VAL A 6 -23.71 -20.58 3.21
N ALA A 7 -22.71 -20.79 2.35
CA ALA A 7 -21.37 -20.28 2.54
C ALA A 7 -21.43 -18.76 2.41
N ASP A 8 -21.78 -18.14 3.53
CA ASP A 8 -21.25 -16.88 4.02
C ASP A 8 -20.91 -15.84 2.94
N THR A 9 -21.95 -15.23 2.37
CA THR A 9 -21.82 -14.01 1.56
C THR A 9 -21.33 -12.81 2.37
N ARG A 10 -21.07 -12.95 3.68
CA ARG A 10 -20.58 -11.86 4.55
C ARG A 10 -19.11 -11.51 4.27
N GLY A 11 -18.31 -12.43 3.74
CA GLY A 11 -16.93 -12.15 3.31
C GLY A 11 -16.82 -11.20 2.12
N LEU A 12 -17.91 -11.03 1.34
CA LEU A 12 -17.94 -10.10 0.20
C LEU A 12 -18.36 -8.68 0.60
N GLU A 13 -18.93 -8.49 1.78
CA GLU A 13 -19.34 -7.17 2.28
C GLU A 13 -18.22 -6.45 3.04
N GLU A 14 -17.26 -7.20 3.62
CA GLU A 14 -16.00 -6.63 4.14
C GLU A 14 -15.16 -5.97 3.02
N LEU A 15 -15.29 -6.44 1.78
CA LEU A 15 -14.58 -5.89 0.62
C LEU A 15 -15.08 -4.52 0.14
N LYS A 16 -16.18 -3.98 0.70
CA LYS A 16 -16.68 -2.63 0.36
C LYS A 16 -16.08 -1.49 1.18
N MET A 17 -15.33 -1.81 2.25
CA MET A 17 -14.66 -0.81 3.11
C MET A 17 -13.15 -0.76 2.95
N ALA A 18 -12.56 -1.77 2.29
CA ALA A 18 -11.14 -1.76 1.99
C ALA A 18 -10.84 -0.65 0.96
N PRO A 19 -9.81 0.17 1.19
CA PRO A 19 -9.40 1.14 0.20
C PRO A 19 -8.95 0.43 -1.06
N GLN A 20 -9.58 0.73 -2.20
CA GLN A 20 -9.10 0.22 -3.48
C GLN A 20 -7.95 1.10 -3.93
N LEU A 21 -6.73 0.63 -3.66
CA LEU A 21 -5.53 1.29 -4.16
C LEU A 21 -5.21 0.76 -5.55
N LYS A 22 -5.16 1.67 -6.51
CA LYS A 22 -4.75 1.37 -7.89
C LYS A 22 -3.57 2.26 -8.24
N ILE A 23 -2.53 1.65 -8.78
CA ILE A 23 -1.45 2.41 -9.40
C ILE A 23 -1.95 2.81 -10.80
N GLU A 24 -2.50 4.02 -10.92
CA GLU A 24 -3.02 4.57 -12.17
C GLU A 24 -1.91 5.26 -12.98
N ASP A 25 -1.89 5.00 -14.29
CA ASP A 25 -1.10 5.71 -15.29
C ASP A 25 -1.92 6.91 -15.80
N ARG A 26 -1.91 8.03 -15.06
CA ARG A 26 -2.43 9.31 -15.60
C ARG A 26 -1.30 10.05 -16.30
N GLY A 27 -1.06 9.70 -17.57
CA GLY A 27 0.00 10.29 -18.40
C GLY A 27 1.37 9.65 -18.13
N PHE A 28 2.47 10.42 -18.21
CA PHE A 28 3.86 9.93 -18.01
C PHE A 28 4.17 9.51 -16.55
N PHE A 29 3.16 9.45 -15.69
CA PHE A 29 3.33 9.47 -14.24
C PHE A 29 2.44 8.41 -13.58
N ARG A 30 3.05 7.31 -13.10
CA ARG A 30 2.40 6.34 -12.20
C ARG A 30 2.12 7.00 -10.84
N GLY A 31 0.85 7.11 -10.47
CA GLY A 31 0.37 7.62 -9.19
C GLY A 31 -0.41 6.56 -8.41
N LEU A 32 -0.40 6.65 -7.09
CA LEU A 32 -1.19 5.81 -6.19
C LEU A 32 -2.55 6.47 -5.98
N GLY A 33 -3.58 5.95 -6.65
CA GLY A 33 -4.98 6.31 -6.41
C GLY A 33 -5.50 5.57 -5.17
N PHE A 34 -6.16 6.28 -4.27
CA PHE A 34 -6.75 5.78 -3.04
C PHE A 34 -8.21 6.19 -3.00
N LYS A 35 -9.10 5.22 -2.77
CA LYS A 35 -10.53 5.48 -2.58
C LYS A 35 -11.07 4.70 -1.40
N THR A 36 -11.71 5.38 -0.46
CA THR A 36 -12.29 4.77 0.74
C THR A 36 -13.58 5.47 1.16
N ASN A 37 -14.49 4.73 1.81
CA ASN A 37 -15.66 5.27 2.49
C ASN A 37 -15.43 5.44 4.01
N LEU A 38 -14.31 4.96 4.56
CA LEU A 38 -14.04 4.95 5.99
C LEU A 38 -13.94 6.37 6.58
N PRO A 39 -14.55 6.65 7.75
CA PRO A 39 -14.56 7.98 8.36
C PRO A 39 -13.20 8.41 8.94
N ILE A 40 -12.30 7.45 9.20
CA ILE A 40 -10.97 7.73 9.71
C ILE A 40 -10.12 8.55 8.73
N PHE A 41 -10.39 8.42 7.43
CA PHE A 41 -9.69 9.13 6.37
C PHE A 41 -10.40 10.44 6.05
N LYS A 42 -9.65 11.55 6.11
CA LYS A 42 -10.16 12.89 5.76
C LYS A 42 -10.64 12.95 4.31
N LEU A 43 -9.85 12.39 3.38
CA LEU A 43 -10.19 12.33 1.96
C LEU A 43 -10.79 10.96 1.62
N LYS A 44 -11.92 10.99 0.89
CA LYS A 44 -12.59 9.78 0.38
C LYS A 44 -11.98 9.29 -0.93
N ASP A 45 -11.30 10.18 -1.64
CA ASP A 45 -10.58 9.91 -2.88
C ASP A 45 -9.31 10.78 -2.90
N SER A 46 -8.16 10.20 -3.19
CA SER A 46 -6.88 10.91 -3.35
C SER A 46 -6.00 10.22 -4.38
N CYS A 47 -5.14 10.99 -5.05
CA CYS A 47 -4.12 10.45 -5.95
C CYS A 47 -2.78 11.09 -5.60
N VAL A 48 -1.84 10.28 -5.10
CA VAL A 48 -0.54 10.74 -4.61
C VAL A 48 0.60 10.01 -5.31
N ARG A 49 1.72 10.70 -5.52
CA ARG A 49 2.89 10.09 -6.18
C ARG A 49 3.81 9.52 -5.12
N ARG A 50 4.11 8.22 -5.21
CA ARG A 50 4.95 7.50 -4.23
C ARG A 50 6.01 6.67 -4.94
N ARG A 51 7.25 6.78 -4.46
CA ARG A 51 8.41 6.00 -4.90
C ARG A 51 8.60 4.79 -4.00
N TYR A 52 9.34 3.79 -4.47
CA TYR A 52 9.64 2.59 -3.65
C TYR A 52 10.24 2.93 -2.28
N SER A 53 11.13 3.92 -2.21
CA SER A 53 11.72 4.40 -0.95
C SER A 53 10.68 4.89 0.06
N ASP A 54 9.54 5.41 -0.42
CA ASP A 54 8.46 5.90 0.41
C ASP A 54 7.70 4.71 1.05
N PHE A 55 7.55 3.60 0.31
CA PHE A 55 6.99 2.36 0.85
C PHE A 55 7.91 1.72 1.89
N GLU A 56 9.23 1.77 1.69
CA GLU A 56 10.20 1.32 2.69
C GLU A 56 10.12 2.15 3.97
N TRP A 57 10.01 3.47 3.82
CA TRP A 57 9.81 4.37 4.96
C TRP A 57 8.52 4.01 5.71
N LEU A 58 7.39 3.84 5.01
CA LEU A 58 6.11 3.47 5.65
C LEU A 58 6.22 2.14 6.39
N LYS A 59 6.87 1.13 5.80
CA LYS A 59 7.11 -0.17 6.44
C LYS A 59 7.87 -0.01 7.75
N ASN A 60 9.01 0.68 7.72
CA ASN A 60 9.85 0.87 8.91
C ASN A 60 9.10 1.59 10.02
N GLU A 61 8.26 2.54 9.65
CA GLU A 61 7.47 3.33 10.59
C GLU A 61 6.39 2.50 11.27
N LEU A 62 5.70 1.68 10.49
CA LEU A 62 4.70 0.75 11.01
C LEU A 62 5.33 -0.35 11.86
N GLU A 63 6.52 -0.84 11.51
CA GLU A 63 7.24 -1.83 12.34
C GLU A 63 7.76 -1.23 13.66
N ARG A 64 8.09 0.06 13.67
CA ARG A 64 8.58 0.73 14.88
C ARG A 64 7.47 1.07 15.86
N ASP A 65 6.38 1.68 15.38
CA ASP A 65 5.36 2.30 16.23
C ASP A 65 4.06 1.47 16.32
N SER A 66 3.90 0.47 15.45
CA SER A 66 2.70 -0.36 15.36
C SER A 66 3.01 -1.84 15.65
N LYS A 67 2.14 -2.50 16.44
CA LYS A 67 2.27 -3.95 16.73
C LYS A 67 1.71 -4.84 15.61
N ILE A 68 1.67 -4.33 14.39
CA ILE A 68 1.10 -5.04 13.25
C ILE A 68 2.15 -5.90 12.57
N VAL A 69 1.73 -7.02 11.98
CA VAL A 69 2.60 -7.80 11.11
C VAL A 69 2.67 -7.08 9.76
N VAL A 70 3.73 -6.32 9.56
CA VAL A 70 3.92 -5.58 8.30
C VAL A 70 4.27 -6.57 7.18
N PRO A 71 3.49 -6.62 6.07
CA PRO A 71 3.76 -7.52 4.97
C PRO A 71 5.12 -7.20 4.34
N THR A 72 5.76 -8.23 3.78
CA THR A 72 7.05 -8.05 3.10
C THR A 72 6.86 -7.20 1.84
N LEU A 73 7.76 -6.24 1.63
CA LEU A 73 7.81 -5.49 0.38
C LEU A 73 8.35 -6.40 -0.72
N PRO A 74 7.84 -6.29 -1.96
CA PRO A 74 8.41 -7.01 -3.10
C PRO A 74 9.90 -6.67 -3.24
N SER A 75 10.68 -7.67 -3.62
CA SER A 75 12.13 -7.67 -3.50
C SER A 75 12.79 -6.43 -4.12
N LYS A 76 13.76 -5.90 -3.40
CA LYS A 76 14.54 -4.71 -3.74
C LYS A 76 15.57 -5.03 -4.82
N ALA A 77 15.13 -5.41 -6.03
CA ALA A 77 15.98 -5.63 -7.19
C ALA A 77 17.35 -6.26 -6.85
N LEU A 78 17.38 -7.34 -6.07
CA LEU A 78 18.65 -7.96 -5.63
C LEU A 78 19.46 -8.54 -6.82
N LYS A 79 18.89 -8.54 -8.04
CA LYS A 79 19.60 -8.73 -9.31
C LYS A 79 20.54 -7.57 -9.70
N ARG A 80 20.75 -6.57 -8.84
CA ARG A 80 21.77 -5.51 -9.03
C ARG A 80 23.22 -5.95 -8.78
N GLN A 81 23.53 -7.24 -8.59
CA GLN A 81 24.88 -7.70 -8.26
C GLN A 81 25.43 -8.86 -9.09
N LEU A 82 24.86 -9.17 -10.26
CA LEU A 82 25.54 -10.07 -11.19
C LEU A 82 26.28 -9.24 -12.26
N PRO A 83 27.62 -9.10 -12.16
CA PRO A 83 28.42 -8.21 -13.01
C PRO A 83 28.49 -8.60 -14.49
N PHE A 84 27.73 -9.62 -14.91
CA PHE A 84 27.79 -10.19 -16.26
C PHE A 84 26.59 -9.89 -17.16
N ARG A 85 25.57 -9.14 -16.71
CA ARG A 85 24.49 -8.66 -17.59
C ARG A 85 24.08 -7.23 -17.24
N ALA A 86 24.73 -6.28 -17.91
CA ALA A 86 24.58 -4.85 -17.63
C ALA A 86 23.36 -4.17 -18.27
N ASP A 87 22.46 -4.87 -18.99
CA ASP A 87 21.45 -4.15 -19.81
C ASP A 87 20.00 -4.68 -19.79
N GLU A 88 19.71 -5.91 -19.34
CA GLU A 88 18.40 -6.53 -19.64
C GLU A 88 17.40 -6.62 -18.46
N GLY A 89 17.69 -6.02 -17.29
CA GLY A 89 16.93 -6.31 -16.06
C GLY A 89 16.04 -5.20 -15.51
N LEU A 90 16.24 -3.95 -15.94
CA LEU A 90 15.56 -2.78 -15.33
C LEU A 90 14.30 -2.33 -16.09
N PHE A 91 14.18 -2.73 -17.36
CA PHE A 91 13.08 -2.36 -18.25
C PHE A 91 12.20 -3.55 -18.64
N GLU A 92 12.44 -4.72 -18.03
CA GLU A 92 11.56 -5.87 -18.23
C GLU A 92 10.19 -5.52 -17.64
N GLU A 93 9.21 -5.33 -18.51
CA GLU A 93 7.85 -4.92 -18.15
C GLU A 93 7.25 -5.86 -17.09
N ALA A 94 7.62 -7.15 -17.14
CA ALA A 94 7.29 -8.15 -16.14
C ALA A 94 7.80 -7.81 -14.72
N PHE A 95 9.02 -7.27 -14.59
CA PHE A 95 9.57 -6.86 -13.30
C PHE A 95 8.88 -5.61 -12.73
N ILE A 96 8.58 -4.65 -13.61
CA ILE A 96 7.86 -3.44 -13.24
C ILE A 96 6.44 -3.80 -12.77
N GLU A 97 5.78 -4.71 -13.48
CA GLU A 97 4.43 -5.17 -13.15
C GLU A 97 4.39 -6.04 -11.89
N GLU A 98 5.35 -6.95 -11.70
CA GLU A 98 5.49 -7.74 -10.47
C GLU A 98 5.69 -6.82 -9.25
N ARG A 99 6.58 -5.82 -9.38
CA ARG A 99 6.77 -4.81 -8.35
C ARG A 99 5.51 -3.99 -8.11
N ARG A 100 4.82 -3.55 -9.18
CA ARG A 100 3.57 -2.79 -9.08
C ARG A 100 2.52 -3.58 -8.30
N SER A 101 2.27 -4.83 -8.69
CA SER A 101 1.33 -5.73 -8.04
C SER A 101 1.70 -6.00 -6.59
N GLY A 102 2.98 -6.25 -6.28
CA GLY A 102 3.44 -6.46 -4.90
C GLY A 102 3.28 -5.23 -4.02
N LEU A 103 3.55 -4.03 -4.55
CA LEU A 103 3.33 -2.78 -3.82
C LEU A 103 1.85 -2.50 -3.59
N GLU A 104 1.01 -2.77 -4.60
CA GLU A 104 -0.45 -2.67 -4.52
C GLU A 104 -1.02 -3.59 -3.44
N GLN A 105 -0.58 -4.86 -3.41
CA GLN A 105 -0.98 -5.82 -2.37
C GLN A 105 -0.50 -5.40 -0.98
N PHE A 106 0.74 -4.90 -0.85
CA PHE A 106 1.28 -4.41 0.41
C PHE A 106 0.40 -3.29 0.98
N ILE A 107 0.11 -2.26 0.17
CA ILE A 107 -0.62 -1.10 0.66
C ILE A 107 -2.10 -1.42 0.92
N ASN A 108 -2.72 -2.29 0.13
CA ASN A 108 -4.09 -2.76 0.39
C ASN A 108 -4.18 -3.50 1.73
N LYS A 109 -3.21 -4.36 2.06
CA LYS A 109 -3.15 -5.07 3.35
C LYS A 109 -2.97 -4.11 4.52
N ILE A 110 -2.06 -3.15 4.39
CA ILE A 110 -1.82 -2.14 5.43
C ILE A 110 -3.06 -1.27 5.62
N ALA A 111 -3.62 -0.74 4.54
CA ALA A 111 -4.72 0.20 4.62
C ALA A 111 -6.06 -0.46 4.99
N GLY A 112 -6.18 -1.79 4.88
CA GLY A 112 -7.28 -2.57 5.46
C GLY A 112 -7.11 -2.90 6.95
N HIS A 113 -5.91 -2.71 7.54
CA HIS A 113 -5.65 -3.11 8.92
C HIS A 113 -6.06 -1.99 9.92
N PRO A 114 -6.97 -2.25 10.88
CA PRO A 114 -7.52 -1.20 11.76
C PRO A 114 -6.46 -0.49 12.62
N LEU A 115 -5.44 -1.22 13.10
CA LEU A 115 -4.33 -0.60 13.83
C LEU A 115 -3.47 0.33 12.94
N ALA A 116 -3.28 -0.01 11.67
CA ALA A 116 -2.52 0.81 10.73
C ALA A 116 -3.34 2.02 10.27
N GLN A 117 -4.66 1.87 10.10
CA GLN A 117 -5.59 2.97 9.85
C GLN A 117 -5.53 4.05 10.94
N ASN A 118 -5.19 3.65 12.17
CA ASN A 118 -5.02 4.58 13.28
C ASN A 118 -3.65 5.28 13.30
N GLU A 119 -2.72 4.95 12.40
CA GLU A 119 -1.38 5.57 12.38
C GLU A 119 -1.34 6.80 11.49
N ARG A 120 -0.79 7.90 11.99
CA ARG A 120 -0.64 9.14 11.22
C ARG A 120 0.24 8.97 9.99
N CYS A 121 1.24 8.09 10.05
CA CYS A 121 2.13 7.82 8.91
C CYS A 121 1.38 7.27 7.69
N LEU A 122 0.33 6.46 7.90
CA LEU A 122 -0.49 5.94 6.81
C LEU A 122 -1.30 7.05 6.12
N HIS A 123 -1.86 7.98 6.90
CA HIS A 123 -2.63 9.10 6.35
C HIS A 123 -1.73 10.05 5.55
N MET A 124 -0.55 10.35 6.09
CA MET A 124 0.46 11.12 5.35
C MET A 124 0.89 10.42 4.06
N PHE A 125 1.04 9.09 4.11
CA PHE A 125 1.39 8.32 2.92
C PHE A 125 0.29 8.35 1.85
N LEU A 126 -1.00 8.28 2.23
CA LEU A 126 -2.12 8.13 1.30
C LEU A 126 -2.78 9.44 0.84
N GLN A 127 -2.73 10.50 1.65
CA GLN A 127 -3.50 11.73 1.43
C GLN A 127 -2.65 12.96 1.14
N GLU A 128 -1.44 13.05 1.69
CA GLU A 128 -0.59 14.22 1.50
C GLU A 128 0.16 14.13 0.16
N GLU A 129 0.49 15.26 -0.47
CA GLU A 129 1.25 15.24 -1.72
C GLU A 129 2.68 14.73 -1.49
N SER A 130 3.29 15.08 -0.34
CA SER A 130 4.65 14.73 0.03
C SER A 130 4.74 14.16 1.45
N ILE A 131 5.75 13.31 1.69
CA ILE A 131 6.01 12.73 3.00
C ILE A 131 6.96 13.66 3.76
N ASP A 132 6.48 14.22 4.86
CA ASP A 132 7.33 15.00 5.76
C ASP A 132 8.23 14.05 6.57
N ARG A 133 9.55 14.18 6.38
CA ARG A 133 10.54 13.38 7.11
C ARG A 133 10.71 13.81 8.56
N ASN A 134 10.26 15.02 8.91
CA ASN A 134 10.27 15.55 10.27
C ASN A 134 8.91 15.37 10.95
N TYR A 135 8.01 14.58 10.37
CA TYR A 135 6.70 14.38 10.96
C TYR A 135 6.82 13.75 12.36
N ILE A 136 5.87 14.09 13.22
CA ILE A 136 5.82 13.58 14.58
C ILE A 136 4.98 12.29 14.58
N PRO A 137 5.57 11.13 14.94
CA PRO A 137 4.84 9.89 15.05
C PRO A 137 3.67 10.00 16.02
N GLY A 138 2.58 9.31 15.72
CA GLY A 138 1.40 9.33 16.57
C GLY A 138 0.16 8.73 15.92
N LYS A 139 -0.89 8.58 16.73
CA LYS A 139 -2.19 8.11 16.27
C LYS A 139 -3.00 9.23 15.64
N VAL A 140 -3.86 8.86 14.70
CA VAL A 140 -4.83 9.75 14.10
C VAL A 140 -5.84 10.11 15.17
N ARG A 141 -5.84 11.37 15.59
CA ARG A 141 -6.88 11.91 16.45
C ARG A 141 -8.04 12.29 15.55
N LEU A 142 -9.12 11.50 15.61
CA LEU A 142 -10.43 11.86 15.06
C LEU A 142 -10.96 13.13 15.73
#